data_AF-A0A6N2U8R8-F1
#
_entry.id   AF-A0A6N2U8R8-F1
#
_cell.length_a   1.000
_cell.length_b   1.000
_cell.length_c   1.000
_cell.angle_alpha   90.00
_cell.angle_beta   90.00
_cell.angle_gamma   90.00
#
_symmetry.space_group_name_H-M   'P 1'
#
loop_
_entity.id
_entity.type
_entity.pdbx_description
1 polymer ?
#
loop_
_entity_poly.entity_id
_entity_poly.type
_entity_poly.pdbx_seq_one_letter_code
_entity_poly.pdbx_strand_id
1 'polypeptide(L)'
;MYILFSIFIIILLFFFVINHSRKKCIIRKICCMTLEEKCNLLNAIIEPMGFSYLADQDIFTSTRDAWQHKMGYQSLYNRGAVHFNMVFDYLPVYFDYNDKTWMIQLWKGQYGINTGGEIGVYYADHIVSQEQLDTTLFQAVDDPDMLKMSMELMRDGKCVFRLTCIHWWLTGFSMGLFSWPKQLSLNASITFPDCAMMNAFIEGLLKQSYCRCDLTICGLTLTFDMKPLCRHKNCLQKLAAWFSQWKNRMFCWLFLFATRPFCLSLDRLLYLYYFLPFAFRKTMYVRGYKRKYIRRCGCRRQ
;
A
#
# COMPACT_ATOMS: atom_id res chain seq x y z
N MET A 1 29.04 -0.04 -43.84
CA MET A 1 28.40 -0.87 -42.79
C MET A 1 29.32 -1.10 -41.60
N TYR A 2 30.57 -1.53 -41.77
CA TYR A 2 31.51 -1.77 -40.66
C TYR A 2 31.86 -0.52 -39.84
N ILE A 3 32.03 0.65 -40.45
CA ILE A 3 32.34 1.90 -39.73
C ILE A 3 31.19 2.31 -38.79
N LEU A 4 29.94 2.24 -39.25
CA LEU A 4 28.77 2.52 -38.41
C LEU A 4 28.61 1.51 -37.27
N PHE A 5 28.93 0.24 -37.53
CA PHE A 5 28.94 -0.81 -36.52
C PHE A 5 30.05 -0.58 -35.47
N SER A 6 31.26 -0.18 -35.90
CA SER A 6 32.36 0.15 -35.00
C SER A 6 32.05 1.40 -34.15
N ILE A 7 31.49 2.45 -34.74
CA ILE A 7 31.03 3.64 -34.02
C ILE A 7 29.97 3.25 -32.98
N PHE A 8 29.01 2.41 -33.37
CA PHE A 8 27.98 1.91 -32.46
C PHE A 8 28.58 1.12 -31.28
N ILE A 9 29.56 0.25 -31.52
CA ILE A 9 30.26 -0.48 -30.44
C ILE A 9 31.01 0.48 -29.52
N ILE A 10 31.72 1.48 -30.06
CA ILE A 10 32.43 2.48 -29.25
C ILE A 10 31.44 3.27 -28.37
N ILE A 11 30.30 3.66 -28.92
CA ILE A 11 29.23 4.33 -28.18
C ILE A 11 28.70 3.43 -27.06
N LEU A 12 28.44 2.15 -27.34
CA LEU A 12 27.99 1.18 -26.32
C LEU A 12 29.03 0.99 -25.21
N LEU A 13 30.31 0.85 -25.56
CA LEU A 13 31.41 0.73 -24.59
C LEU A 13 31.55 1.99 -23.73
N PHE A 14 31.42 3.17 -24.35
CA PHE A 14 31.44 4.45 -23.63
C PHE A 14 30.28 4.54 -22.63
N PHE A 15 29.05 4.23 -23.05
CA PHE A 15 27.90 4.19 -22.15
C PHE A 15 28.06 3.10 -21.07
N PHE A 16 28.64 1.96 -21.39
CA PHE A 16 28.92 0.90 -20.41
C PHE A 16 29.89 1.38 -19.31
N VAL A 17 31.02 1.98 -19.69
CA VAL A 17 32.01 2.52 -18.74
C VAL A 17 31.41 3.63 -17.90
N ILE A 18 30.68 4.57 -18.52
CA ILE A 18 29.98 5.65 -17.79
C ILE A 18 28.98 5.08 -16.79
N ASN A 19 28.14 4.14 -17.22
CA ASN A 19 27.12 3.55 -16.35
C ASN A 19 27.75 2.74 -15.22
N HIS A 20 28.88 2.06 -15.47
CA HIS A 20 29.63 1.34 -14.43
C HIS A 20 30.25 2.29 -13.39
N SER A 21 30.90 3.35 -13.84
CA SER A 21 31.48 4.38 -12.96
C SER A 21 30.41 5.12 -12.17
N ARG A 22 29.31 5.50 -12.82
CA ARG A 22 28.14 6.11 -12.17
C ARG A 22 27.55 5.19 -11.11
N LYS A 23 27.37 3.91 -11.43
CA LYS A 23 26.89 2.90 -10.48
C LYS A 23 27.77 2.84 -9.23
N LYS A 24 29.10 2.75 -9.38
CA LYS A 24 30.03 2.75 -8.24
C LYS A 24 29.94 4.02 -7.41
N CYS A 25 29.86 5.18 -8.07
CA CYS A 25 29.73 6.48 -7.39
C CYS A 25 28.44 6.58 -6.57
N ILE A 26 27.30 6.18 -7.15
CA ILE A 26 26.00 6.18 -6.46
C ILE A 26 26.02 5.23 -5.27
N ILE A 27 26.58 4.02 -5.44
CA ILE A 27 26.70 3.06 -4.34
C ILE A 27 27.48 3.68 -3.18
N ARG A 28 28.66 4.24 -3.48
CA ARG A 28 29.49 4.91 -2.47
C ARG A 28 28.73 6.05 -1.79
N LYS A 29 28.02 6.89 -2.56
CA LYS A 29 27.22 7.98 -2.03
C LYS A 29 26.18 7.49 -1.01
N ILE A 30 25.41 6.46 -1.36
CA ILE A 30 24.38 5.91 -0.47
C ILE A 30 25.02 5.27 0.78
N CYS A 31 26.13 4.56 0.63
CA CYS A 31 26.86 3.97 1.77
C CYS A 31 27.44 5.03 2.73
N CYS A 32 27.76 6.23 2.23
CA CYS A 32 28.26 7.33 3.05
C CYS A 32 27.16 8.15 3.74
N MET A 33 25.87 7.92 3.42
CA MET A 33 24.75 8.60 4.07
C MET A 33 24.37 7.89 5.37
N THR A 34 24.07 8.67 6.40
CA THR A 34 23.44 8.18 7.63
C THR A 34 22.01 7.70 7.37
N LEU A 35 21.47 6.86 8.26
CA LEU A 35 20.08 6.41 8.16
C LEU A 35 19.10 7.59 8.16
N GLU A 36 19.34 8.60 8.99
CA GLU A 36 18.51 9.80 9.07
C GLU A 36 18.48 10.57 7.75
N GLU A 37 19.65 10.82 7.14
CA GLU A 37 19.75 11.48 5.83
C GLU A 37 19.00 10.71 4.74
N LYS A 38 19.14 9.38 4.73
CA LYS A 38 18.44 8.51 3.78
C LYS A 38 16.93 8.60 3.97
N CYS A 39 16.44 8.46 5.20
CA CYS A 39 15.02 8.55 5.53
C CYS A 39 14.44 9.91 5.18
N ASN A 40 15.15 11.00 5.50
CA ASN A 40 14.70 12.36 5.18
C ASN A 40 14.63 12.60 3.67
N LEU A 41 15.66 12.18 2.93
CA LEU A 41 15.66 12.29 1.47
C LEU A 41 14.54 11.44 0.85
N LEU A 42 14.37 10.19 1.29
CA LEU A 42 13.34 9.32 0.75
C LEU A 42 11.94 9.89 1.03
N ASN A 43 11.65 10.26 2.28
CA ASN A 43 10.36 10.83 2.66
C ASN A 43 10.05 12.11 1.88
N ALA A 44 11.03 12.99 1.63
CA ALA A 44 10.83 14.15 0.78
C ALA A 44 10.40 13.81 -0.66
N ILE A 45 10.75 12.63 -1.16
CA ILE A 45 10.39 12.16 -2.50
C ILE A 45 9.01 11.50 -2.53
N ILE A 46 8.62 10.76 -1.47
CA ILE A 46 7.40 9.95 -1.45
C ILE A 46 6.22 10.61 -0.72
N GLU A 47 6.46 11.54 0.20
CA GLU A 47 5.41 12.27 0.93
C GLU A 47 4.42 13.00 0.00
N PRO A 48 4.83 13.63 -1.12
CA PRO A 48 3.88 14.23 -2.07
C PRO A 48 2.89 13.24 -2.70
N MET A 49 3.14 11.93 -2.62
CA MET A 49 2.23 10.87 -3.09
C MET A 49 1.32 10.34 -1.99
N GLY A 50 1.45 10.87 -0.77
CA GLY A 50 0.73 10.39 0.39
C GLY A 50 1.39 9.20 1.07
N PHE A 51 2.72 9.03 0.97
CA PHE A 51 3.44 7.92 1.61
C PHE A 51 4.61 8.38 2.48
N SER A 52 4.99 7.54 3.44
CA SER A 52 6.16 7.68 4.29
C SER A 52 6.83 6.33 4.47
N TYR A 53 8.11 6.33 4.84
CA TYR A 53 8.91 5.14 5.04
C TYR A 53 9.18 4.90 6.53
N LEU A 54 8.95 3.67 6.96
CA LEU A 54 9.19 3.18 8.33
C LEU A 54 10.42 2.28 8.35
N ALA A 55 11.51 2.81 8.89
CA ALA A 55 12.82 2.16 8.88
C ALA A 55 12.93 0.93 9.81
N ASP A 56 12.11 0.86 10.85
CA ASP A 56 12.12 -0.23 11.83
C ASP A 56 11.66 -1.57 11.23
N GLN A 57 10.79 -1.51 10.21
CA GLN A 57 10.22 -2.68 9.54
C GLN A 57 10.54 -2.75 8.04
N ASP A 58 11.25 -1.75 7.50
CA ASP A 58 11.54 -1.60 6.06
C ASP A 58 10.29 -1.61 5.17
N ILE A 59 9.28 -0.81 5.55
CA ILE A 59 8.01 -0.72 4.82
C ILE A 59 7.62 0.72 4.48
N PHE A 60 6.72 0.85 3.52
CA PHE A 60 6.06 2.10 3.17
C PHE A 60 4.64 2.11 3.73
N THR A 61 4.21 3.24 4.27
CA THR A 61 2.88 3.46 4.83
C THR A 61 2.31 4.78 4.35
N SER A 62 1.00 4.93 4.38
CA SER A 62 0.28 6.12 3.97
C SER A 62 0.50 7.26 4.98
N THR A 63 0.45 8.49 4.48
CA THR A 63 0.35 9.67 5.33
C THR A 63 -1.11 10.05 5.55
N ARG A 64 -1.39 10.74 6.65
CA ARG A 64 -2.75 11.23 6.95
C ARG A 64 -3.25 12.21 5.89
N ASP A 65 -2.36 13.04 5.36
CA ASP A 65 -2.61 14.06 4.34
C ASP A 65 -2.56 13.52 2.89
N ALA A 66 -2.58 12.19 2.72
CA ALA A 66 -2.57 11.56 1.41
C ALA A 66 -3.74 12.07 0.55
N TRP A 67 -3.42 12.54 -0.66
CA TRP A 67 -4.38 13.19 -1.56
C TRP A 67 -5.56 12.29 -1.95
N GLN A 68 -5.38 10.96 -1.82
CA GLN A 68 -6.40 9.93 -1.95
C GLN A 68 -7.61 10.17 -1.02
N HIS A 69 -7.43 10.87 0.11
CA HIS A 69 -8.51 11.28 1.02
C HIS A 69 -9.63 12.01 0.27
N LYS A 70 -9.27 12.88 -0.69
CA LYS A 70 -10.23 13.69 -1.47
C LYS A 70 -10.98 12.92 -2.55
N MET A 71 -10.49 11.75 -2.94
CA MET A 71 -11.13 10.94 -3.98
C MET A 71 -12.27 10.08 -3.43
N GLY A 72 -12.27 9.81 -2.12
CA GLY A 72 -13.13 8.79 -1.53
C GLY A 72 -12.84 7.40 -2.10
N TYR A 73 -13.82 6.51 -1.97
CA TYR A 73 -13.76 5.15 -2.45
C TYR A 73 -15.06 4.72 -3.15
N GLN A 74 -14.91 3.95 -4.23
CA GLN A 74 -16.01 3.28 -4.92
C GLN A 74 -15.60 1.84 -5.31
N SER A 75 -16.54 0.90 -5.32
CA SER A 75 -16.33 -0.52 -5.67
C SER A 75 -15.68 -0.73 -7.06
N LEU A 76 -15.78 0.27 -7.96
CA LEU A 76 -15.09 0.27 -9.25
C LEU A 76 -13.57 0.19 -9.12
N TYR A 77 -12.96 0.77 -8.08
CA TYR A 77 -11.50 0.74 -7.89
C TYR A 77 -10.98 -0.69 -7.73
N ASN A 78 -11.67 -1.52 -6.95
CA ASN A 78 -11.34 -2.93 -6.82
C ASN A 78 -11.52 -3.70 -8.14
N ARG A 79 -12.51 -3.35 -8.95
CA ARG A 79 -12.71 -3.97 -10.28
C ARG A 79 -11.60 -3.57 -11.26
N GLY A 80 -11.09 -2.35 -11.16
CA GLY A 80 -10.01 -1.83 -12.01
C GLY A 80 -8.60 -2.24 -11.59
N ALA A 81 -8.42 -2.74 -10.37
CA ALA A 81 -7.12 -3.01 -9.74
C ALA A 81 -6.13 -3.82 -10.61
N VAL A 82 -6.62 -4.85 -11.32
CA VAL A 82 -5.78 -5.70 -12.18
C VAL A 82 -5.12 -4.91 -13.32
N HIS A 83 -5.76 -3.86 -13.82
CA HIS A 83 -5.19 -2.98 -14.85
C HIS A 83 -4.02 -2.15 -14.32
N PHE A 84 -3.94 -1.94 -13.01
CA PHE A 84 -2.84 -1.26 -12.31
C PHE A 84 -1.82 -2.24 -11.72
N ASN A 85 -1.83 -3.49 -12.18
CA ASN A 85 -1.02 -4.58 -11.65
C ASN A 85 -1.22 -4.87 -10.15
N MET A 86 -2.40 -4.58 -9.63
CA MET A 86 -2.79 -4.89 -8.27
C MET A 86 -3.64 -6.16 -8.27
N VAL A 87 -3.19 -7.17 -7.53
CA VAL A 87 -3.90 -8.45 -7.36
C VAL A 87 -3.98 -8.72 -5.87
N PHE A 88 -5.16 -8.45 -5.31
CA PHE A 88 -5.42 -8.56 -3.89
C PHE A 88 -6.76 -9.24 -3.61
N ASP A 89 -6.89 -9.70 -2.38
CA ASP A 89 -8.16 -9.98 -1.76
C ASP A 89 -8.64 -8.73 -1.03
N TYR A 90 -9.96 -8.56 -0.92
CA TYR A 90 -10.56 -7.45 -0.17
C TYR A 90 -11.79 -7.92 0.61
N LEU A 91 -12.13 -7.17 1.66
CA LEU A 91 -13.29 -7.37 2.52
C LEU A 91 -13.92 -6.01 2.81
N PRO A 92 -15.04 -5.65 2.14
CA PRO A 92 -15.81 -4.48 2.49
C PRO A 92 -16.86 -4.84 3.56
N VAL A 93 -16.93 -4.05 4.63
CA VAL A 93 -17.92 -4.22 5.69
C VAL A 93 -18.73 -2.94 5.79
N TYR A 94 -20.01 -3.04 5.42
CA TYR A 94 -20.96 -1.94 5.46
C TYR A 94 -21.84 -2.03 6.72
N PHE A 95 -22.07 -0.90 7.38
CA PHE A 95 -22.90 -0.82 8.58
C PHE A 95 -23.43 0.60 8.77
N ASP A 96 -24.60 0.72 9.38
CA ASP A 96 -25.22 2.02 9.64
C ASP A 96 -24.94 2.48 11.07
N TYR A 97 -24.56 3.75 11.23
CA TYR A 97 -24.26 4.37 12.52
C TYR A 97 -24.41 5.89 12.43
N ASN A 98 -25.16 6.48 13.35
CA ASN A 98 -25.49 7.92 13.41
C ASN A 98 -26.02 8.48 12.08
N ASP A 99 -27.06 7.84 11.53
CA ASP A 99 -27.75 8.23 10.28
C ASP A 99 -26.85 8.26 9.02
N LYS A 100 -25.68 7.63 9.10
CA LYS A 100 -24.73 7.46 8.01
C LYS A 100 -24.49 5.98 7.74
N THR A 101 -24.26 5.62 6.48
CA THR A 101 -23.71 4.31 6.13
C THR A 101 -22.19 4.38 6.11
N TRP A 102 -21.56 3.60 6.96
CA TRP A 102 -20.12 3.45 7.05
C TRP A 102 -19.64 2.25 6.24
N MET A 103 -18.41 2.35 5.74
CA MET A 103 -17.70 1.26 5.10
C MET A 103 -16.28 1.21 5.67
N ILE A 104 -15.95 0.12 6.35
CA ILE A 104 -14.55 -0.22 6.63
C ILE A 104 -14.15 -1.30 5.67
N GLN A 105 -13.05 -1.07 4.96
CA GLN A 105 -12.57 -1.96 3.93
C GLN A 105 -11.14 -2.40 4.18
N LEU A 106 -10.91 -3.70 4.06
CA LEU A 106 -9.60 -4.31 4.21
C LEU A 106 -9.13 -4.85 2.87
N TRP A 107 -7.81 -4.78 2.64
CA TRP A 107 -7.15 -5.35 1.48
C TRP A 107 -5.87 -6.09 1.88
N LYS A 108 -5.56 -7.19 1.17
CA LYS A 108 -4.25 -7.86 1.25
C LYS A 108 -3.84 -8.44 -0.10
N GLY A 109 -2.61 -8.22 -0.54
CA GLY A 109 -2.18 -8.73 -1.84
C GLY A 109 -0.86 -8.21 -2.38
N GLN A 110 -0.75 -8.30 -3.70
CA GLN A 110 0.37 -7.81 -4.48
C GLN A 110 -0.01 -6.50 -5.19
N TYR A 111 0.81 -5.47 -5.01
CA TYR A 111 0.66 -4.12 -5.54
C TYR A 111 1.87 -3.79 -6.41
N GLY A 112 1.86 -4.26 -7.66
CA GLY A 112 3.04 -4.16 -8.52
C GLY A 112 4.23 -4.93 -7.94
N ILE A 113 5.31 -4.22 -7.60
CA ILE A 113 6.50 -4.81 -6.96
C ILE A 113 6.39 -4.97 -5.43
N ASN A 114 5.26 -4.57 -4.83
CA ASN A 114 5.08 -4.55 -3.39
C ASN A 114 4.11 -5.65 -2.94
N THR A 115 4.39 -6.28 -1.80
CA THR A 115 3.38 -7.03 -1.04
C THR A 115 2.83 -6.11 0.03
N GLY A 116 1.51 -6.05 0.22
CA GLY A 116 0.95 -5.14 1.21
C GLY A 116 -0.43 -5.51 1.74
N GLY A 117 -0.86 -4.69 2.68
CA GLY A 117 -2.18 -4.73 3.30
C GLY A 117 -2.64 -3.33 3.69
N GLU A 118 -3.96 -3.16 3.74
CA GLU A 118 -4.59 -1.86 3.94
C GLU A 118 -5.88 -2.01 4.76
N ILE A 119 -6.19 -0.99 5.56
CA ILE A 119 -7.49 -0.80 6.21
C ILE A 119 -7.92 0.66 5.98
N GLY A 120 -9.06 0.85 5.32
CA GLY A 120 -9.63 2.16 5.04
C GLY A 120 -11.01 2.32 5.69
N VAL A 121 -11.28 3.51 6.22
CA VAL A 121 -12.52 3.90 6.89
C VAL A 121 -13.18 5.01 6.08
N TYR A 122 -14.42 4.76 5.69
CA TYR A 122 -15.18 5.64 4.82
C TYR A 122 -16.64 5.72 5.28
N TYR A 123 -17.36 6.74 4.84
CA TYR A 123 -18.80 6.88 5.09
C TYR A 123 -19.53 7.54 3.91
N ALA A 124 -20.86 7.39 3.89
CA ALA A 124 -21.78 8.21 3.14
C ALA A 124 -22.66 8.99 4.13
N ASP A 125 -22.91 10.29 3.88
CA ASP A 125 -23.70 11.17 4.77
C ASP A 125 -25.22 10.86 4.80
N HIS A 126 -25.60 9.66 4.39
CA HIS A 126 -26.96 9.18 4.37
C HIS A 126 -26.96 7.65 4.47
N ILE A 127 -28.13 7.08 4.78
CA ILE A 127 -28.35 5.64 4.73
C ILE A 127 -28.43 5.18 3.27
N VAL A 128 -27.56 4.26 2.89
CA VAL A 128 -27.44 3.72 1.54
C VAL A 128 -28.14 2.37 1.47
N SER A 129 -29.01 2.18 0.47
CA SER A 129 -29.68 0.88 0.29
C SER A 129 -28.69 -0.20 -0.17
N GLN A 130 -29.02 -1.47 0.10
CA GLN A 130 -28.14 -2.60 -0.22
C GLN A 130 -27.78 -2.67 -1.71
N GLU A 131 -28.70 -2.29 -2.61
CA GLU A 131 -28.51 -2.28 -4.06
C GLU A 131 -27.54 -1.17 -4.53
N GLN A 132 -27.42 -0.10 -3.74
CA GLN A 132 -26.62 1.07 -4.08
C GLN A 132 -25.19 0.99 -3.53
N LEU A 133 -24.90 0.11 -2.56
CA LEU A 133 -23.57 0.02 -1.92
C LEU A 133 -22.40 -0.10 -2.91
N ASP A 134 -22.58 -0.84 -4.02
CA ASP A 134 -21.53 -1.04 -5.02
C ASP A 134 -21.32 0.18 -5.96
N THR A 135 -22.27 1.11 -6.03
CA THR A 135 -22.22 2.30 -6.90
C THR A 135 -22.05 3.60 -6.13
N THR A 136 -22.39 3.64 -4.86
CA THR A 136 -22.22 4.81 -3.98
C THR A 136 -20.73 5.13 -3.79
N LEU A 137 -20.42 6.43 -3.81
CA LEU A 137 -19.13 6.96 -3.42
C LEU A 137 -19.10 7.15 -1.90
N PHE A 138 -18.18 6.47 -1.23
CA PHE A 138 -17.95 6.64 0.20
C PHE A 138 -16.76 7.59 0.40
N GLN A 139 -16.95 8.65 1.18
CA GLN A 139 -15.93 9.63 1.48
C GLN A 139 -14.99 9.12 2.57
N ALA A 140 -13.71 9.47 2.50
CA ALA A 140 -12.77 9.16 3.57
C ALA A 140 -13.14 9.93 4.85
N VAL A 141 -13.00 9.28 6.01
CA VAL A 141 -13.28 9.95 7.30
C VAL A 141 -12.36 11.14 7.56
N ASP A 142 -12.90 12.17 8.22
CA ASP A 142 -12.12 13.32 8.68
C ASP A 142 -11.38 13.00 10.00
N ASP A 143 -10.49 13.91 10.42
CA ASP A 143 -9.67 13.78 11.63
C ASP A 143 -10.44 13.32 12.89
N PRO A 144 -11.64 13.84 13.22
CA PRO A 144 -12.39 13.42 14.42
C PRO A 144 -12.90 11.98 14.35
N ASP A 145 -13.12 11.47 13.14
CA ASP A 145 -13.75 10.18 12.86
C ASP A 145 -12.71 9.10 12.51
N MET A 146 -11.42 9.41 12.58
CA MET A 146 -10.35 8.44 12.41
C MET A 146 -10.35 7.41 13.53
N LEU A 147 -10.22 6.13 13.16
CA LEU A 147 -10.18 5.03 14.11
C LEU A 147 -8.74 4.65 14.44
N LYS A 148 -8.51 4.20 15.69
CA LYS A 148 -7.28 3.48 16.02
C LYS A 148 -7.39 2.09 15.39
N MET A 149 -6.50 1.82 14.45
CA MET A 149 -6.44 0.55 13.72
C MET A 149 -5.08 -0.10 13.91
N SER A 150 -5.06 -1.42 13.93
CA SER A 150 -3.88 -2.24 13.86
C SER A 150 -4.02 -3.28 12.77
N MET A 151 -2.91 -3.61 12.12
CA MET A 151 -2.85 -4.73 11.20
C MET A 151 -1.53 -5.48 11.31
N GLU A 152 -1.62 -6.80 11.19
CA GLU A 152 -0.49 -7.70 11.03
C GLU A 152 -0.64 -8.44 9.71
N LEU A 153 0.32 -8.24 8.80
CA LEU A 153 0.36 -8.98 7.54
C LEU A 153 1.38 -10.12 7.67
N MET A 154 0.90 -11.33 7.48
CA MET A 154 1.71 -12.55 7.47
C MET A 154 1.80 -13.11 6.05
N ARG A 155 2.90 -13.76 5.73
CA ARG A 155 3.11 -14.53 4.51
C ARG A 155 3.64 -15.91 4.85
N ASP A 156 2.91 -16.96 4.46
CA ASP A 156 3.29 -18.36 4.72
C ASP A 156 3.72 -18.58 6.19
N GLY A 157 2.97 -17.98 7.13
CA GLY A 157 3.23 -18.06 8.57
C GLY A 157 4.34 -17.15 9.12
N LYS A 158 4.97 -16.31 8.29
CA LYS A 158 6.00 -15.35 8.72
C LYS A 158 5.47 -13.92 8.69
N CYS A 159 5.77 -13.15 9.73
CA CYS A 159 5.42 -11.73 9.79
C CYS A 159 6.14 -10.95 8.70
N VAL A 160 5.38 -10.22 7.89
CA VAL A 160 5.88 -9.22 6.94
C VAL A 160 5.99 -7.88 7.65
N PHE A 161 4.93 -7.43 8.32
CA PHE A 161 4.93 -6.23 9.17
C PHE A 161 3.75 -6.23 10.16
N ARG A 162 3.86 -5.35 11.17
CA ARG A 162 2.80 -4.99 12.11
C ARG A 162 2.72 -3.48 12.25
N LEU A 163 1.52 -2.93 12.12
CA LEU A 163 1.30 -1.48 12.21
C LEU A 163 0.10 -1.16 13.07
N THR A 164 0.23 -0.13 13.91
CA THR A 164 -0.87 0.41 14.70
C THR A 164 -0.84 1.93 14.63
N CYS A 165 -1.96 2.55 14.26
CA CYS A 165 -2.07 4.00 14.18
C CYS A 165 -3.53 4.45 14.22
N ILE A 166 -3.77 5.69 14.64
CA ILE A 166 -5.03 6.39 14.38
C ILE A 166 -4.95 6.95 12.96
N HIS A 167 -5.80 6.45 12.07
CA HIS A 167 -5.74 6.78 10.64
C HIS A 167 -7.09 6.55 9.96
N TRP A 168 -7.34 7.25 8.86
CA TRP A 168 -8.48 6.95 7.97
C TRP A 168 -8.14 5.80 7.00
N TRP A 169 -6.92 5.78 6.49
CA TRP A 169 -6.36 4.74 5.62
C TRP A 169 -5.00 4.22 6.10
N LEU A 170 -4.99 3.18 6.91
CA LEU A 170 -3.76 2.53 7.40
C LEU A 170 -3.22 1.58 6.34
N THR A 171 -2.01 1.80 5.84
CA THR A 171 -1.40 0.94 4.81
C THR A 171 0.00 0.47 5.18
N GLY A 172 0.40 -0.67 4.63
CA GLY A 172 1.74 -1.21 4.81
C GLY A 172 2.17 -1.96 3.56
N PHE A 173 3.33 -1.59 3.01
CA PHE A 173 3.85 -2.16 1.77
C PHE A 173 5.33 -2.54 1.94
N SER A 174 5.62 -3.83 1.77
CA SER A 174 6.97 -4.37 1.68
C SER A 174 7.41 -4.43 0.21
N MET A 175 8.47 -3.69 -0.12
CA MET A 175 8.93 -3.49 -1.49
C MET A 175 9.86 -4.60 -1.96
N GLY A 176 9.71 -5.03 -3.21
CA GLY A 176 10.51 -6.11 -3.80
C GLY A 176 10.12 -7.50 -3.30
N LEU A 177 9.01 -7.61 -2.55
CA LEU A 177 8.46 -8.87 -2.09
C LEU A 177 7.32 -9.30 -3.02
N PHE A 178 7.48 -10.45 -3.68
CA PHE A 178 6.42 -11.08 -4.47
C PHE A 178 5.65 -12.10 -3.63
N SER A 179 4.32 -11.97 -3.62
CA SER A 179 3.40 -12.87 -2.94
C SER A 179 2.18 -13.20 -3.80
N TRP A 180 1.64 -14.41 -3.64
CA TRP A 180 0.27 -14.71 -4.06
C TRP A 180 -0.70 -14.33 -2.94
N PRO A 181 -1.89 -13.79 -3.22
CA PRO A 181 -2.86 -13.42 -2.17
C PRO A 181 -3.20 -14.56 -1.20
N LYS A 182 -3.25 -15.81 -1.70
CA LYS A 182 -3.47 -17.02 -0.90
C LYS A 182 -2.37 -17.35 0.12
N GLN A 183 -1.17 -16.79 -0.06
CA GLN A 183 -0.06 -16.96 0.89
C GLN A 183 -0.15 -15.96 2.04
N LEU A 184 -1.00 -14.94 1.90
CA LEU A 184 -1.12 -13.85 2.83
C LEU A 184 -2.29 -14.07 3.78
N SER A 185 -2.07 -13.81 5.06
CA SER A 185 -3.14 -13.57 6.04
C SER A 185 -2.96 -12.17 6.63
N LEU A 186 -4.10 -11.53 6.94
CA LEU A 186 -4.14 -10.20 7.53
C LEU A 186 -4.99 -10.28 8.79
N ASN A 187 -4.37 -10.11 9.95
CA ASN A 187 -5.06 -9.93 11.21
C ASN A 187 -5.29 -8.44 11.43
N ALA A 188 -6.53 -8.04 11.68
CA ALA A 188 -6.92 -6.65 11.85
C ALA A 188 -7.48 -6.43 13.25
N SER A 189 -7.19 -5.26 13.83
CA SER A 189 -7.76 -4.81 15.09
C SER A 189 -8.24 -3.37 14.93
N ILE A 190 -9.47 -3.08 15.36
CA ILE A 190 -10.09 -1.76 15.20
C ILE A 190 -10.71 -1.37 16.54
N THR A 191 -10.32 -0.20 17.05
CA THR A 191 -10.94 0.40 18.24
C THR A 191 -12.01 1.40 17.80
N PHE A 192 -13.24 1.17 18.26
CA PHE A 192 -14.41 1.99 17.98
C PHE A 192 -14.62 3.07 19.05
N PRO A 193 -15.30 4.19 18.72
CA PRO A 193 -15.57 5.26 19.68
C PRO A 193 -16.57 4.84 20.77
N ASP A 194 -17.51 3.95 20.44
CA ASP A 194 -18.52 3.45 21.36
C ASP A 194 -18.98 2.03 21.01
N CYS A 195 -19.79 1.45 21.90
CA CYS A 195 -20.36 0.11 21.71
C CYS A 195 -21.35 0.05 20.56
N ALA A 196 -22.03 1.15 20.22
CA ALA A 196 -23.04 1.17 19.17
C ALA A 196 -22.39 0.99 17.78
N MET A 197 -21.32 1.73 17.50
CA MET A 197 -20.55 1.59 16.26
C MET A 197 -19.86 0.22 16.17
N MET A 198 -19.29 -0.25 17.28
CA MET A 198 -18.65 -1.58 17.32
C MET A 198 -19.67 -2.70 17.02
N ASN A 199 -20.84 -2.66 17.64
CA ASN A 199 -21.90 -3.64 17.42
C ASN A 199 -22.43 -3.56 15.98
N ALA A 200 -22.63 -2.36 15.43
CA ALA A 200 -23.03 -2.19 14.04
C ALA A 200 -22.00 -2.81 13.07
N PHE A 201 -20.70 -2.61 13.32
CA PHE A 201 -19.63 -3.23 12.54
C PHE A 201 -19.61 -4.77 12.68
N ILE A 202 -19.80 -5.30 13.90
CA ILE A 202 -19.92 -6.75 14.13
C ILE A 202 -21.08 -7.32 13.31
N GLU A 203 -22.25 -6.70 13.34
CA GLU A 203 -23.40 -7.16 12.53
C GLU A 203 -23.10 -7.08 11.03
N GLY A 204 -22.34 -6.06 10.58
CA GLY A 204 -21.79 -5.98 9.23
C GLY A 204 -20.88 -7.17 8.87
N LEU A 205 -20.00 -7.60 9.79
CA LEU A 205 -19.15 -8.78 9.61
C LEU A 205 -19.97 -10.08 9.55
N LEU A 206 -20.99 -10.23 10.40
CA LEU A 206 -21.87 -11.41 10.39
C LEU A 206 -22.60 -11.55 9.06
N LYS A 207 -23.01 -10.44 8.43
CA LYS A 207 -23.55 -10.43 7.05
C LYS A 207 -22.54 -10.91 6.00
N GLN A 208 -21.24 -10.82 6.28
CA GLN A 208 -20.15 -11.34 5.44
C GLN A 208 -19.74 -12.78 5.83
N SER A 209 -20.63 -13.53 6.47
CA SER A 209 -20.43 -14.94 6.88
C SER A 209 -19.34 -15.16 7.93
N TYR A 210 -19.04 -14.14 8.74
CA TYR A 210 -18.24 -14.33 9.95
C TYR A 210 -19.09 -14.97 11.06
N CYS A 211 -18.46 -15.77 11.91
CA CYS A 211 -19.01 -16.22 13.18
C CYS A 211 -18.53 -15.30 14.29
N ARG A 212 -19.36 -15.06 15.33
CA ARG A 212 -18.91 -14.37 16.56
C ARG A 212 -17.71 -15.06 17.21
N CYS A 213 -17.58 -16.37 17.03
CA CYS A 213 -16.44 -17.17 17.49
C CYS A 213 -15.11 -16.86 16.78
N ASP A 214 -15.15 -16.24 15.59
CA ASP A 214 -13.96 -15.75 14.89
C ASP A 214 -13.48 -14.38 15.41
N LEU A 215 -14.26 -13.75 16.29
CA LEU A 215 -14.06 -12.38 16.73
C LEU A 215 -13.53 -12.35 18.16
N THR A 216 -12.48 -11.57 18.39
CA THR A 216 -11.95 -11.31 19.74
C THR A 216 -12.28 -9.87 20.13
N ILE A 217 -13.02 -9.69 21.22
CA ILE A 217 -13.44 -8.38 21.72
C ILE A 217 -12.70 -8.07 23.02
N CYS A 218 -12.06 -6.90 23.09
CA CYS A 218 -11.43 -6.38 24.31
C CYS A 218 -11.79 -4.90 24.47
N GLY A 219 -12.71 -4.60 25.40
CA GLY A 219 -13.27 -3.25 25.53
C GLY A 219 -14.00 -2.83 24.24
N LEU A 220 -13.60 -1.69 23.68
CA LEU A 220 -14.09 -1.18 22.38
C LEU A 220 -13.24 -1.62 21.19
N THR A 221 -12.33 -2.57 21.38
CA THR A 221 -11.44 -3.06 20.33
C THR A 221 -11.87 -4.44 19.87
N LEU A 222 -12.08 -4.56 18.55
CA LEU A 222 -12.41 -5.80 17.88
C LEU A 222 -11.22 -6.28 17.06
N THR A 223 -10.82 -7.54 17.25
CA THR A 223 -9.74 -8.19 16.50
C THR A 223 -10.28 -9.41 15.75
N PHE A 224 -9.89 -9.56 14.49
CA PHE A 224 -10.33 -10.66 13.62
C PHE A 224 -9.35 -10.89 12.46
N ASP A 225 -9.38 -12.11 11.91
CA ASP A 225 -8.66 -12.41 10.67
C ASP A 225 -9.51 -12.07 9.44
N MET A 226 -8.89 -11.42 8.46
CA MET A 226 -9.52 -11.07 7.19
C MET A 226 -9.79 -12.34 6.36
N LYS A 227 -11.06 -12.61 6.10
CA LYS A 227 -11.57 -13.63 5.20
C LYS A 227 -11.83 -12.94 3.86
N PRO A 228 -11.19 -13.40 2.77
CA PRO A 228 -11.36 -12.77 1.46
C PRO A 228 -12.82 -12.89 1.00
N LEU A 229 -13.37 -11.83 0.42
CA LEU A 229 -14.71 -11.91 -0.15
C LEU A 229 -14.74 -12.93 -1.31
N CYS A 230 -15.50 -14.00 -1.14
CA CYS A 230 -15.68 -15.04 -2.15
C CYS A 230 -16.58 -14.55 -3.31
N ARG A 231 -16.05 -13.69 -4.18
CA ARG A 231 -16.72 -13.37 -5.46
C ARG A 231 -16.31 -14.38 -6.53
N HIS A 232 -17.29 -14.94 -7.24
CA HIS A 232 -17.05 -15.76 -8.42
C HIS A 232 -16.36 -14.92 -9.50
N LYS A 233 -15.04 -15.10 -9.63
CA LYS A 233 -14.27 -14.52 -10.73
C LYS A 233 -14.52 -15.36 -11.98
N ASN A 234 -14.90 -14.72 -13.07
CA ASN A 234 -15.02 -15.38 -14.37
C ASN A 234 -13.62 -15.79 -14.90
N CYS A 235 -13.58 -16.64 -15.92
CA CYS A 235 -12.32 -17.14 -16.47
C CYS A 235 -11.40 -16.03 -16.97
N LEU A 236 -11.96 -14.98 -17.60
CA LEU A 236 -11.19 -13.84 -18.10
C LEU A 236 -10.51 -13.06 -16.96
N GLN A 237 -11.23 -12.81 -15.87
CA GLN A 237 -10.68 -12.14 -14.68
C GLN A 237 -9.57 -12.98 -14.02
N LYS A 238 -9.73 -14.30 -13.98
CA LYS A 238 -8.69 -15.21 -13.47
C LYS A 238 -7.43 -15.17 -14.34
N LEU A 239 -7.58 -15.19 -15.67
CA LEU A 239 -6.48 -15.08 -16.62
C LEU A 239 -5.78 -13.71 -16.52
N ALA A 240 -6.53 -12.62 -16.44
CA ALA A 240 -5.99 -11.27 -16.27
C ALA A 240 -5.20 -11.14 -14.96
N ALA A 241 -5.73 -11.66 -13.85
CA ALA A 241 -5.03 -11.68 -12.56
C ALA A 241 -3.76 -12.54 -12.60
N TRP A 242 -3.81 -13.71 -13.26
CA TRP A 242 -2.64 -14.55 -13.46
C TRP A 242 -1.55 -13.85 -14.29
N PHE A 243 -1.93 -13.20 -15.39
CA PHE A 243 -1.00 -12.45 -16.23
C PHE A 243 -0.40 -11.26 -15.48
N SER A 244 -1.22 -10.54 -14.70
CA SER A 244 -0.74 -9.47 -13.83
C SER A 244 0.26 -9.99 -12.79
N GLN A 245 0.00 -11.13 -12.15
CA GLN A 245 0.93 -11.73 -11.19
C GLN A 245 2.22 -12.22 -11.85
N TRP A 246 2.15 -12.75 -13.08
CA TRP A 246 3.35 -13.09 -13.85
C TRP A 246 4.22 -11.86 -14.11
N LYS A 247 3.61 -10.74 -14.54
CA LYS A 247 4.32 -9.45 -14.69
C LYS A 247 4.91 -8.97 -13.36
N ASN A 248 4.14 -9.02 -12.28
CA ASN A 248 4.60 -8.62 -10.94
C ASN A 248 5.81 -9.44 -10.51
N ARG A 249 5.79 -10.76 -10.71
CA ARG A 249 6.92 -11.64 -10.41
C ARG A 249 8.17 -11.26 -11.22
N MET A 250 8.00 -11.02 -12.52
CA MET A 250 9.09 -10.56 -13.39
C MET A 250 9.65 -9.20 -12.94
N PHE A 251 8.79 -8.24 -12.63
CA PHE A 251 9.22 -6.91 -12.20
C PHE A 251 9.86 -6.91 -10.81
N CYS A 252 9.37 -7.71 -9.87
CA CYS A 252 10.06 -7.93 -8.59
C CYS A 252 11.46 -8.48 -8.83
N TRP A 253 11.60 -9.52 -9.67
CA TRP A 253 12.90 -10.09 -9.98
C TRP A 253 13.85 -9.07 -10.63
N LEU A 254 13.35 -8.30 -11.62
CA LEU A 254 14.14 -7.26 -12.29
C LEU A 254 14.54 -6.14 -11.32
N PHE A 255 13.62 -5.70 -10.47
CA PHE A 255 13.88 -4.71 -9.43
C PHE A 255 14.98 -5.19 -8.48
N LEU A 256 14.87 -6.41 -7.95
CA LEU A 256 15.85 -7.00 -7.05
C LEU A 256 17.21 -7.18 -7.73
N PHE A 257 17.23 -7.58 -9.00
CA PHE A 257 18.45 -7.73 -9.79
C PHE A 257 19.15 -6.38 -10.04
N ALA A 258 18.39 -5.36 -10.44
CA ALA A 258 18.91 -4.02 -10.71
C ALA A 258 19.45 -3.36 -9.43
N THR A 259 18.79 -3.60 -8.30
CA THR A 259 19.11 -3.01 -6.99
C THR A 259 19.92 -3.96 -6.08
N ARG A 260 20.48 -5.04 -6.64
CA ARG A 260 21.24 -6.08 -5.91
C ARG A 260 22.36 -5.61 -4.97
N PRO A 261 23.01 -4.43 -5.16
CA PRO A 261 24.02 -3.97 -4.19
C PRO A 261 23.45 -3.64 -2.81
N PHE A 262 22.12 -3.56 -2.67
CA PHE A 262 21.45 -3.14 -1.44
C PHE A 262 20.43 -4.17 -0.98
N CYS A 263 20.27 -4.30 0.35
CA CYS A 263 19.27 -5.16 0.97
C CYS A 263 18.00 -4.37 1.29
N LEU A 264 18.13 -3.23 1.98
CA LEU A 264 17.03 -2.39 2.45
C LEU A 264 16.29 -1.69 1.30
N SER A 265 14.96 -1.64 1.39
CA SER A 265 14.10 -0.96 0.42
C SER A 265 14.44 0.52 0.29
N LEU A 266 14.78 1.17 1.41
CA LEU A 266 15.30 2.54 1.47
C LEU A 266 16.45 2.76 0.48
N ASP A 267 17.49 1.94 0.57
CA ASP A 267 18.69 2.06 -0.24
C ASP A 267 18.43 1.70 -1.70
N ARG A 268 17.60 0.67 -1.95
CA ARG A 268 17.19 0.26 -3.30
C ARG A 268 16.49 1.41 -4.03
N LEU A 269 15.58 2.12 -3.36
CA LEU A 269 14.83 3.21 -3.97
C LEU A 269 15.70 4.46 -4.18
N LEU A 270 16.55 4.81 -3.21
CA LEU A 270 17.54 5.88 -3.38
C LEU A 270 18.52 5.58 -4.51
N TYR A 271 18.92 4.33 -4.68
CA TYR A 271 19.76 3.90 -5.79
C TYR A 271 19.07 4.14 -7.13
N LEU A 272 17.80 3.76 -7.28
CA LEU A 272 17.03 4.02 -8.49
C LEU A 272 16.83 5.53 -8.74
N TYR A 273 16.57 6.30 -7.69
CA TYR A 273 16.43 7.76 -7.76
C TYR A 273 17.69 8.42 -8.36
N TYR A 274 18.89 8.02 -7.90
CA TYR A 274 20.14 8.56 -8.42
C TYR A 274 20.55 7.96 -9.78
N PHE A 275 20.20 6.70 -10.05
CA PHE A 275 20.59 6.02 -11.28
C PHE A 275 19.75 6.46 -12.49
N LEU A 276 18.43 6.65 -12.31
CA LEU A 276 17.46 7.03 -13.35
C LEU A 276 16.69 8.32 -12.99
N PRO A 277 17.37 9.46 -12.77
CA PRO A 277 16.76 10.64 -12.20
C PRO A 277 15.67 11.26 -13.09
N PHE A 278 15.72 11.06 -14.41
CA PHE A 278 14.71 11.62 -15.32
C PHE A 278 13.42 10.80 -15.34
N ALA A 279 13.54 9.47 -15.41
CA ALA A 279 12.38 8.58 -15.34
C ALA A 279 11.70 8.73 -13.98
N PHE A 280 12.47 8.70 -12.91
CA PHE A 280 11.97 8.84 -11.55
C PHE A 280 11.32 10.21 -11.32
N ARG A 281 11.94 11.32 -11.75
CA ARG A 281 11.32 12.66 -11.60
C ARG A 281 10.04 12.83 -12.42
N LYS A 282 9.92 12.21 -13.60
CA LYS A 282 8.69 12.27 -14.40
C LYS A 282 7.57 11.41 -13.83
N THR A 283 7.87 10.23 -13.32
CA THR A 283 6.85 9.36 -12.69
C THR A 283 6.43 9.85 -11.32
N MET A 284 7.34 10.52 -10.60
CA MET A 284 7.11 10.96 -9.22
C MET A 284 6.58 12.40 -9.09
N TYR A 285 6.40 13.12 -10.20
CA TYR A 285 5.85 14.48 -10.17
C TYR A 285 4.33 14.43 -10.26
N VAL A 286 3.66 14.38 -9.10
CA VAL A 286 2.23 14.68 -9.01
C VAL A 286 2.09 16.21 -9.03
N ARG A 287 1.47 16.77 -10.08
CA ARG A 287 1.21 18.22 -10.18
C ARG A 287 0.30 18.65 -9.02
N GLY A 288 0.87 19.42 -8.10
CA GLY A 288 0.14 20.38 -7.28
C GLY A 288 -0.35 19.88 -5.93
N TYR A 289 0.47 20.05 -4.90
CA TYR A 289 -0.05 20.40 -3.58
C TYR A 289 0.94 21.31 -2.83
N LYS A 290 0.55 22.56 -2.60
CA LYS A 290 1.27 23.46 -1.69
C LYS A 290 0.91 23.05 -0.26
N ARG A 291 1.87 22.57 0.52
CA ARG A 291 1.68 22.24 1.94
C ARG A 291 1.52 23.50 2.79
N LYS A 292 0.57 23.46 3.73
CA LYS A 292 0.71 24.11 5.04
C LYS A 292 1.42 23.12 5.95
N TYR A 293 2.53 23.53 6.55
CA TYR A 293 3.27 22.71 7.52
C TYR A 293 2.40 22.46 8.76
N ILE A 294 2.09 21.19 9.06
CA ILE A 294 1.58 20.77 10.36
C ILE A 294 2.60 19.82 10.98
N ARG A 295 2.94 20.07 12.25
CA ARG A 295 3.99 19.38 13.01
C ARG A 295 3.72 17.88 13.07
N ARG A 296 4.80 17.10 12.86
CA ARG A 296 4.85 15.65 13.07
C ARG A 296 4.44 15.31 14.52
N CYS A 297 3.29 14.69 14.71
CA CYS A 297 3.00 13.97 15.95
C CYS A 297 3.65 12.59 15.83
N GLY A 298 4.57 12.30 16.76
CA GLY A 298 5.37 11.08 16.76
C GLY A 298 4.49 9.83 16.89
N CYS A 299 4.67 8.90 15.97
CA CYS A 299 4.28 7.51 16.15
C CYS A 299 5.01 6.96 17.39
N ARG A 300 4.37 7.06 18.56
CA ARG A 300 4.80 6.35 19.77
C ARG A 300 4.01 5.05 19.86
N ARG A 301 4.79 3.98 20.03
CA ARG A 301 4.35 2.65 20.46
C ARG A 301 3.52 2.76 21.74
N GLN A 302 2.37 2.11 21.74
CA GLN A 302 1.82 1.41 22.90
C GLN A 302 1.38 0.04 22.44
#